data_AF-A0A9P7DR91-F1
#
_entry.id   AF-A0A9P7DR91-F1
#
_cell.length_a   1.000
_cell.length_b   1.000
_cell.length_c   1.000
_cell.angle_alpha   90.00
_cell.angle_beta   90.00
_cell.angle_gamma   90.00
#
_symmetry.space_group_name_H-M   'P 1'
#
loop_
_entity.id
_entity.type
_entity.pdbx_description
1 polymer ?
#
loop_
_entity_poly.entity_id
_entity_poly.type
_entity_poly.pdbx_seq_one_letter_code
_entity_poly.pdbx_strand_id
1 'polypeptide(L)'
;MQRRIRATPERLSSGCKPGCPAQFDMVLISDGPHPVCLRTLHAVAGLRVAQVRAIFTLPFQFSTYTRALTYIKWFTPFRTPDPSSGM
;
A
#
# COMPACT_ATOMS: atom_id res chain seq x y z
N MET A 1 8.08 17.10 9.75
CA MET A 1 7.24 16.57 8.65
C MET A 1 6.54 15.30 9.14
N GLN A 2 5.21 15.29 9.25
CA GLN A 2 4.47 14.10 9.69
C GLN A 2 4.09 13.27 8.46
N ARG A 3 4.61 12.04 8.34
CA ARG A 3 4.20 11.10 7.30
C ARG A 3 2.84 10.51 7.70
N ARG A 4 1.78 10.84 6.96
CA ARG A 4 0.40 10.37 7.20
C ARG A 4 -0.04 9.52 6.03
N ILE A 5 -0.54 8.31 6.33
CA ILE A 5 -1.14 7.40 5.35
C ILE A 5 -2.66 7.62 5.36
N ARG A 6 -3.28 7.68 4.18
CA ARG A 6 -4.70 7.92 3.97
C ARG A 6 -5.37 6.72 3.31
N ALA A 7 -6.54 6.40 3.85
CA ALA A 7 -7.47 5.43 3.29
C ALA A 7 -8.90 5.95 3.50
N THR A 8 -9.22 7.05 2.83
CA THR A 8 -10.54 7.68 2.88
C THR A 8 -11.41 7.10 1.77
N PRO A 9 -12.48 6.36 2.09
CA PRO A 9 -13.42 5.90 1.08
C PRO A 9 -14.17 7.08 0.47
N GLU A 10 -14.74 6.86 -0.70
CA GLU A 10 -15.67 7.81 -1.30
C GLU A 10 -16.84 8.06 -0.35
N ARG A 11 -17.27 9.32 -0.27
CA ARG A 11 -18.50 9.72 0.40
C ARG A 11 -19.40 10.38 -0.61
N LEU A 12 -20.57 9.80 -0.80
CA LEU A 12 -21.63 10.41 -1.60
C LEU A 12 -22.11 11.70 -0.92
N SER A 13 -22.61 12.64 -1.72
CA SER A 13 -23.28 13.83 -1.19
C SER A 13 -24.52 13.42 -0.39
N SER A 14 -24.75 14.08 0.75
CA SER A 14 -25.91 13.82 1.59
C SER A 14 -26.49 15.13 2.11
N GLY A 15 -27.70 15.47 1.66
CA GLY A 15 -28.33 16.76 1.97
C GLY A 15 -27.44 17.93 1.54
N CYS A 16 -27.16 18.86 2.46
CA CYS A 16 -26.31 20.02 2.20
C CYS A 16 -24.79 19.73 2.30
N LYS A 17 -24.37 18.47 2.54
CA LYS A 17 -22.95 18.13 2.64
C LYS A 17 -22.43 17.67 1.27
N PRO A 18 -21.42 18.35 0.70
CA PRO A 18 -20.81 17.89 -0.54
C PRO A 18 -20.16 16.53 -0.32
N GLY A 19 -20.23 15.68 -1.34
CA GLY A 19 -19.49 14.42 -1.36
C GLY A 19 -17.98 14.66 -1.42
N CYS A 20 -17.21 13.61 -1.19
CA CYS A 20 -15.77 13.63 -1.42
C CYS A 20 -15.33 12.35 -2.14
N PRO A 21 -14.45 12.47 -3.15
CA PRO A 21 -13.91 11.29 -3.83
C PRO A 21 -13.06 10.47 -2.87
N ALA A 22 -12.86 9.20 -3.21
CA ALA A 22 -11.97 8.34 -2.45
C ALA A 22 -10.51 8.83 -2.54
N GLN A 23 -9.78 8.74 -1.43
CA GLN A 23 -8.36 9.03 -1.34
C GLN A 23 -7.62 7.87 -0.68
N PHE A 24 -6.81 7.16 -1.46
CA PHE A 24 -6.02 6.03 -1.00
C PHE A 24 -4.54 6.25 -1.34
N ASP A 25 -3.68 6.09 -0.35
CA ASP A 25 -2.24 6.21 -0.54
C ASP A 25 -1.65 4.90 -1.09
N MET A 26 -0.60 5.05 -1.91
CA MET A 26 0.18 3.96 -2.48
C MET A 26 1.44 3.74 -1.65
N VAL A 27 1.75 2.48 -1.37
CA VAL A 27 2.91 2.08 -0.58
C VAL A 27 3.74 1.04 -1.32
N LEU A 28 5.05 1.09 -1.09
CA LEU A 28 6.00 0.12 -1.61
C LEU A 28 6.38 -0.83 -0.47
N ILE A 29 6.15 -2.12 -0.67
CA ILE A 29 6.33 -3.14 0.37
C ILE A 29 7.34 -4.17 -0.13
N SER A 30 8.27 -4.56 0.74
CA SER A 30 9.20 -5.65 0.46
C SER A 30 8.47 -7.00 0.55
N ASP A 31 8.47 -7.75 -0.55
CA ASP A 31 7.69 -8.97 -0.77
C ASP A 31 8.62 -10.19 -0.97
N GLY A 32 9.47 -10.47 0.02
CA GLY A 32 10.33 -11.66 0.06
C GLY A 32 11.79 -11.41 0.51
N PRO A 33 12.58 -12.47 0.69
CA PRO A 33 13.99 -12.37 1.05
C PRO A 33 14.77 -11.70 -0.09
N HIS A 34 15.47 -10.61 0.23
CA HIS A 34 16.34 -9.92 -0.71
C HIS A 34 17.42 -10.89 -1.23
N PRO A 35 17.60 -11.07 -2.55
CA PRO A 35 18.86 -11.58 -3.06
C PRO A 35 19.92 -10.50 -2.79
N VAL A 36 20.74 -10.72 -1.78
CA VAL A 36 21.80 -9.82 -1.26
C VAL A 36 22.88 -9.46 -2.31
N CYS A 37 22.76 -9.94 -3.57
CA CYS A 37 23.85 -9.90 -4.55
C CYS A 37 23.74 -8.87 -5.68
N LEU A 38 22.68 -8.07 -5.81
CA LEU A 38 22.54 -7.13 -6.94
C LEU A 38 22.50 -5.67 -6.48
N ARG A 39 23.64 -5.19 -5.98
CA ARG A 39 23.81 -3.85 -5.39
C ARG A 39 23.60 -2.64 -6.31
N THR A 40 23.24 -2.80 -7.60
CA THR A 40 23.12 -1.60 -8.46
C THR A 40 22.13 -1.66 -9.63
N LEU A 41 21.58 -2.81 -10.03
CA LEU A 41 20.76 -2.91 -11.26
C LEU A 41 19.29 -3.32 -11.06
N HIS A 42 18.91 -3.86 -9.90
CA HIS A 42 17.54 -4.37 -9.65
C HIS A 42 16.94 -3.86 -8.34
N ALA A 43 16.99 -2.53 -8.11
CA ALA A 43 16.53 -1.91 -6.87
C ALA A 43 15.04 -2.14 -6.54
N VAL A 44 14.22 -2.51 -7.53
CA VAL A 44 12.79 -2.78 -7.37
C VAL A 44 12.44 -4.27 -7.33
N ALA A 45 13.42 -5.15 -7.58
CA ALA A 45 13.19 -6.60 -7.49
C ALA A 45 12.93 -6.99 -6.04
N GLY A 46 11.83 -7.69 -5.80
CA GLY A 46 11.38 -8.01 -4.44
C GLY A 46 10.61 -6.89 -3.75
N LEU A 47 10.29 -5.79 -4.45
CA LEU A 47 9.30 -4.81 -4.01
C LEU A 47 7.97 -5.04 -4.73
N ARG A 48 6.87 -4.77 -4.03
CA ARG A 48 5.52 -4.82 -4.58
C ARG A 48 4.79 -3.55 -4.19
N VAL A 49 4.08 -2.95 -5.15
CA VAL A 49 3.20 -1.81 -4.90
C VAL A 49 1.90 -2.33 -4.29
N ALA A 50 1.39 -1.62 -3.30
CA ALA A 50 0.07 -1.83 -2.74
C ALA A 50 -0.67 -0.51 -2.53
N GLN A 51 -2.00 -0.54 -2.62
CA GLN A 51 -2.86 0.57 -2.25
C GLN A 51 -3.45 0.30 -0.86
N VAL A 52 -3.33 1.27 0.05
CA VAL A 52 -3.93 1.20 1.39
C VAL A 52 -5.42 1.50 1.27
N ARG A 53 -6.27 0.53 1.61
CA ARG A 53 -7.74 0.60 1.43
C ARG A 53 -8.50 0.86 2.72
N ALA A 54 -8.01 0.37 3.85
CA ALA A 54 -8.57 0.67 5.16
C ALA A 54 -7.48 0.59 6.23
N ILE A 55 -7.59 1.44 7.25
CA ILE A 55 -6.75 1.40 8.45
C ILE A 55 -7.71 1.27 9.64
N PHE A 56 -7.53 0.24 10.46
CA PHE A 56 -8.46 -0.06 11.55
C PHE A 56 -7.75 -0.76 12.71
N THR A 57 -8.29 -0.63 13.91
CA THR A 57 -7.90 -1.41 15.08
C THR A 57 -8.90 -2.55 15.26
N LEU A 58 -8.43 -3.72 15.66
CA LEU A 58 -9.34 -4.81 16.00
C LEU A 58 -9.99 -4.55 17.36
N PRO A 59 -11.31 -4.76 17.50
CA PRO A 59 -11.94 -4.79 18.82
C PRO A 59 -11.30 -5.88 19.69
N PHE A 60 -11.23 -5.62 21.00
CA PHE A 60 -10.56 -6.51 21.97
C PHE A 60 -11.07 -7.95 21.92
N GLN A 61 -12.36 -8.15 21.64
CA GLN A 61 -12.97 -9.48 21.50
C GLN A 61 -12.39 -10.33 20.33
N PHE A 62 -11.76 -9.70 19.34
CA PHE A 62 -11.20 -10.36 18.16
C PHE A 62 -9.66 -10.42 18.19
N SER A 63 -9.01 -9.59 19.01
CA SER A 63 -7.54 -9.62 19.14
C SER A 63 -7.05 -8.83 20.35
N THR A 64 -5.96 -9.30 20.95
CA THR A 64 -5.15 -8.53 21.91
C THR A 64 -4.15 -7.60 21.21
N TYR A 65 -4.15 -7.57 19.87
CA TYR A 65 -3.21 -6.76 19.09
C TYR A 65 -3.58 -5.27 19.16
N THR A 66 -2.68 -4.48 19.75
CA THR A 66 -2.93 -3.07 20.06
C THR A 66 -2.56 -2.11 18.94
N ARG A 67 -1.92 -2.58 17.86
CA ARG A 67 -1.51 -1.73 16.75
C ARG A 67 -2.57 -1.70 15.66
N ALA A 68 -2.68 -0.56 14.97
CA ALA A 68 -3.54 -0.43 13.80
C ALA A 68 -3.11 -1.40 12.70
N LEU A 69 -4.07 -2.09 12.12
CA LEU A 69 -3.92 -2.95 10.95
C LEU A 69 -4.32 -2.19 9.70
N THR A 70 -3.79 -2.64 8.56
CA THR A 70 -4.10 -2.05 7.26
C THR A 70 -4.56 -3.13 6.31
N TYR A 71 -5.73 -2.94 5.71
CA TYR A 71 -6.17 -3.71 4.55
C TYR A 71 -5.60 -3.07 3.29
N ILE A 72 -4.89 -3.85 2.49
CA ILE A 72 -4.20 -3.38 1.28
C ILE A 72 -4.63 -4.17 0.05
N LYS A 73 -4.67 -3.49 -1.09
CA LYS A 73 -4.80 -4.12 -2.41
C LYS A 73 -3.42 -4.24 -3.04
N TRP A 74 -2.99 -5.46 -3.30
CA TRP A 74 -1.73 -5.74 -3.98
C TRP A 74 -1.82 -5.44 -5.49
N PHE A 75 -0.75 -4.88 -6.05
CA PHE A 75 -0.54 -4.78 -7.49
C PHE A 75 0.43 -5.88 -7.95
N THR A 76 0.55 -6.01 -9.27
CA THR A 76 1.54 -6.90 -9.89
C THR A 76 2.95 -6.54 -9.39
N PRO A 77 3.74 -7.52 -8.92
CA PRO A 77 5.15 -7.29 -8.57
C PRO A 77 5.93 -6.66 -9.72
N PHE A 78 6.97 -5.90 -9.37
CA PHE A 78 7.94 -5.49 -10.37
C PHE A 78 8.61 -6.73 -10.97
N ARG A 79 8.64 -6.78 -12.30
CA ARG A 79 9.39 -7.80 -13.03
C ARG A 79 10.83 -7.35 -13.19
N THR A 80 11.70 -8.31 -13.48
CA THR A 80 13.01 -8.00 -14.04
C THR A 80 12.80 -7.17 -15.32
N PRO A 81 13.48 -6.01 -15.48
CA PRO A 81 13.41 -5.21 -16.69
C PRO A 81 13.70 -6.08 -17.92
N ASP A 82 12.93 -5.87 -18.98
CA ASP A 82 13.15 -6.57 -20.24
C ASP A 82 14.50 -6.14 -20.83
N PRO A 83 15.38 -7.08 -21.21
CA PRO A 83 16.74 -6.76 -21.66
C PRO A 83 16.78 -6.00 -23.00
N SER A 84 15.69 -5.98 -23.77
CA SER A 84 15.64 -5.26 -25.06
C SER A 84 15.10 -3.84 -24.94
N SER A 85 14.22 -3.59 -23.97
CA SER A 85 13.60 -2.26 -23.77
C SER A 85 14.13 -1.49 -22.56
N GLY A 86 14.84 -2.15 -21.64
CA GLY A 86 15.26 -1.56 -20.37
C GLY A 86 14.12 -1.24 -19.42
N MET A 87 12.90 -1.71 -19.71
CA MET A 87 11.66 -1.53 -18.92
C MET A 87 11.09 -2.86 -18.45
#